data_AF-A0A7X3MUZ7-F1
#
_entry.id   AF-A0A7X3MUZ7-F1
#
_cell.length_a   1.000
_cell.length_b   1.000
_cell.length_c   1.000
_cell.angle_alpha   90.00
_cell.angle_beta   90.00
_cell.angle_gamma   90.00
#
_symmetry.space_group_name_H-M   'P 1'
#
loop_
_entity.id
_entity.type
_entity.pdbx_description
1 polymer ?
#
loop_
_entity_poly.entity_id
_entity_poly.type
_entity_poly.pdbx_seq_one_letter_code
_entity_poly.pdbx_strand_id
1 'polypeptide(L)' 'MSDFPARESMEFDVVIVGAGPAGLATAIRLKQQAVEKGADISVV' A
#
# COMPACT_ATOMS: atom_id res chain seq x y z
N MET A 1 -8.70 -26.90 22.13
CA MET A 1 -7.99 -25.67 21.74
C MET A 1 -8.09 -25.58 20.24
N SER A 2 -8.75 -24.56 19.71
CA SER A 2 -8.81 -24.33 18.27
C SER A 2 -7.47 -23.76 17.81
N ASP A 3 -6.62 -24.63 17.28
CA ASP A 3 -5.37 -24.23 16.62
C ASP A 3 -5.70 -23.61 15.27
N PHE A 4 -5.98 -22.30 15.29
CA PHE A 4 -6.08 -21.53 14.06
C PHE A 4 -4.67 -21.27 13.50
N PRO A 5 -4.50 -21.29 12.16
CA PRO A 5 -3.24 -20.90 11.55
C PRO A 5 -2.89 -19.44 11.91
N ALA A 6 -1.59 -19.16 11.98
CA ALA A 6 -1.11 -17.79 12.17
C ALA A 6 -1.56 -16.91 11.00
N ARG A 7 -1.97 -15.67 11.30
CA ARG A 7 -2.36 -14.70 10.27
C ARG A 7 -1.12 -14.22 9.53
N GLU A 8 -1.24 -14.08 8.22
CA GLU A 8 -0.21 -13.41 7.42
C GLU A 8 -0.19 -11.91 7.75
N SER A 9 1.01 -11.36 7.88
CA SER A 9 1.25 -9.96 8.20
C SER A 9 2.42 -9.43 7.38
N MET A 10 2.30 -8.20 6.92
CA MET A 10 3.34 -7.49 6.17
C MET A 10 3.42 -6.05 6.68
N GLU A 11 4.61 -5.47 6.66
CA GLU A 11 4.83 -4.08 7.05
C GLU A 11 4.73 -3.15 5.85
N PHE A 12 3.99 -2.06 6.00
CA PHE A 12 3.82 -1.01 5.01
C PHE A 12 3.72 0.35 5.70
N ASP A 13 4.25 1.41 5.08
CA ASP A 13 4.07 2.78 5.58
C ASP A 13 2.62 3.25 5.40
N VAL A 14 1.98 2.83 4.31
CA VAL A 14 0.62 3.19 3.92
C VAL A 14 -0.07 1.99 3.31
N VAL A 15 -1.32 1.73 3.72
CA VAL A 15 -2.18 0.69 3.16
C VAL A 15 -3.40 1.33 2.50
N ILE A 16 -3.65 0.99 1.23
CA ILE A 16 -4.84 1.42 0.49
C ILE A 16 -5.78 0.22 0.38
N VAL A 17 -6.98 0.33 0.97
CA VAL A 17 -7.98 -0.74 0.93
C VAL A 17 -8.93 -0.52 -0.25
N GLY A 18 -8.82 -1.38 -1.26
CA GLY A 18 -9.68 -1.39 -2.45
C GLY A 18 -9.03 -0.76 -3.68
N ALA A 19 -8.91 -1.56 -4.76
CA ALA A 19 -8.30 -1.17 -6.03
C ALA A 19 -9.30 -0.49 -7.01
N GLY A 20 -10.27 0.24 -6.48
CA GLY A 20 -11.19 1.05 -7.30
C GLY A 20 -10.50 2.31 -7.84
N PRO A 21 -11.21 3.13 -8.65
CA PRO A 21 -10.65 4.35 -9.23
C PRO A 21 -10.02 5.29 -8.20
N ALA A 22 -10.65 5.45 -7.03
CA ALA A 22 -10.12 6.28 -5.95
C ALA A 22 -8.83 5.72 -5.34
N GLY A 23 -8.76 4.40 -5.12
CA GLY A 23 -7.58 3.73 -4.56
C GLY A 23 -6.39 3.78 -5.52
N LEU A 24 -6.63 3.48 -6.79
CA LEU A 24 -5.60 3.55 -7.83
C LEU A 24 -5.13 4.99 -8.08
N ALA A 25 -6.04 5.97 -8.11
CA ALA A 25 -5.67 7.38 -8.21
C ALA A 25 -4.79 7.82 -7.03
N THR A 26 -5.09 7.35 -5.82
CA THR A 26 -4.27 7.62 -4.62
C THR A 26 -2.88 7.01 -4.75
N ALA A 27 -2.78 5.74 -5.15
CA ALA A 27 -1.50 5.05 -5.33
C ALA A 27 -0.62 5.74 -6.40
N ILE A 28 -1.21 6.08 -7.54
CA ILE A 28 -0.53 6.81 -8.63
C ILE A 28 -0.07 8.19 -8.15
N ARG A 29 -0.93 8.93 -7.45
CA ARG A 29 -0.59 10.28 -6.98
C ARG A 29 0.53 10.26 -5.94
N LEU A 30 0.53 9.27 -5.04
CA LEU A 30 1.62 9.08 -4.08
C LEU A 30 2.97 8.85 -4.78
N LYS A 31 3.00 7.98 -5.82
CA LYS A 31 4.24 7.73 -6.57
C LYS A 31 4.72 8.98 -7.30
N GLN A 32 3.82 9.77 -7.89
CA GLN A 32 4.17 11.06 -8.50
C GLN A 32 4.78 12.03 -7.48
N GLN A 33 4.16 12.17 -6.30
CA GLN A 33 4.68 13.04 -5.24
C GLN A 33 6.02 12.58 -4.69
N ALA A 34 6.26 11.26 -4.63
CA ALA A 34 7.55 10.72 -4.24
C ALA A 34 8.65 11.15 -5.23
N VAL A 35 8.40 11.00 -6.54
CA VAL A 35 9.32 11.45 -7.59
C VAL A 35 9.59 12.96 -7.49
N GLU A 36 8.55 13.78 -7.31
CA GLU A 36 8.70 15.24 -7.12
C GLU A 36 9.59 15.60 -5.91
N LYS A 37 9.59 14.76 -4.86
CA LYS A 37 10.38 14.94 -3.64
C LYS A 37 11.73 14.23 -3.68
N GLY A 38 12.09 13.59 -4.78
CA GLY A 38 13.31 12.78 -4.88
C GLY A 38 13.30 11.53 -4.01
N ALA A 39 12.12 11.06 -3.61
CA ALA A 39 11.92 9.81 -2.90
C ALA A 39 11.50 8.69 -3.87
N ASP A 40 11.85 7.45 -3.55
CA ASP A 40 11.35 6.28 -4.28
C ASP A 40 10.47 5.44 -3.36
N ILE A 41 9.24 5.17 -3.80
CA ILE A 41 8.27 4.36 -3.06
C ILE A 41 7.78 3.19 -3.92
N SER A 42 7.52 2.04 -3.32
CA SER A 42 6.93 0.90 -4.01
C SER A 42 5.41 0.89 -3.83
N VAL A 43 4.67 0.54 -4.89
CA VAL A 43 3.23 0.28 -4.85
C VAL A 43 3.03 -1.18 -5.26
N VAL A 44 2.46 -1.99 -4.37
CA VAL A 44 2.25 -3.45 -4.53
C VAL A 44 0.83 -3.85 -4.23
#